data_AF-A0A1W9URN5-F1
#
_entry.id   AF-A0A1W9URN5-F1
#
_cell.length_a   1.000
_cell.length_b   1.000
_cell.length_c   1.000
_cell.angle_alpha   90.00
_cell.angle_beta   90.00
_cell.angle_gamma   90.00
#
_symmetry.space_group_name_H-M   'P 1'
#
loop_
_entity.id
_entity.type
_entity.pdbx_description
1 polymer ?
#
loop_
_entity_poly.entity_id
_entity_poly.type
_entity_poly.pdbx_seq_one_letter_code
_entity_poly.pdbx_strand_id
1 'polypeptide(L)'
;MINLPPQLTPSELLCCEELPSFVAELLRNSRSQRKKGQLSAAMRRALDSIEASREPIANVSQAAALIHLADAHREMGRLGPTLTVCQQAYPIFQRQRSPCQRHNEAVTAYALGLTHQLLGNEMDALKWYQKAGQLFEQVKKDWAAVNAQGQTDICTRLQRWTETLGVYLTAVRARADANLATRIWLPIIPSGADGDEFAIAELEIEQYAIGNELQVNGKSFRLQQLKGSLPISLVLGARYDALEIPDGAREILNGGGGDYALVVWREKADKEGPGVLQTLTGPEFGEFERDAGGKINFVRTDATVIGGEDMGEVGYVTALLRPA
;
A
#
# COMPACT_ATOMS: atom_id res chain seq x y z
N MET A 1 2.60 12.29 -6.80
CA MET A 1 2.62 10.84 -7.12
C MET A 1 2.20 10.05 -5.88
N ILE A 2 1.39 8.99 -5.99
CA ILE A 2 1.06 8.13 -4.83
C ILE A 2 1.81 6.80 -4.91
N ASN A 3 2.42 6.42 -3.80
CA ASN A 3 3.19 5.19 -3.65
C ASN A 3 2.37 4.18 -2.84
N LEU A 4 1.66 3.28 -3.53
CA LEU A 4 0.74 2.34 -2.89
C LEU A 4 1.46 1.08 -2.42
N PRO A 5 1.30 0.67 -1.14
CA PRO A 5 1.74 -0.64 -0.71
C PRO A 5 0.89 -1.75 -1.34
N PRO A 6 1.33 -3.02 -1.31
CA PRO A 6 0.63 -4.09 -2.00
C PRO A 6 -0.79 -4.29 -1.47
N GLN A 7 -1.00 -4.09 -0.16
CA GLN A 7 -2.30 -4.26 0.49
C GLN A 7 -3.32 -3.20 0.08
N LEU A 8 -2.91 -2.13 -0.59
CA LEU A 8 -3.78 -1.08 -1.14
C LEU A 8 -3.76 -1.07 -2.67
N THR A 9 -3.12 -2.06 -3.30
CA THR A 9 -3.06 -2.16 -4.75
C THR A 9 -4.33 -2.82 -5.31
N PRO A 10 -5.06 -2.22 -6.27
CA PRO A 10 -6.33 -2.75 -6.77
C PRO A 10 -6.37 -4.24 -7.12
N SER A 11 -5.37 -4.78 -7.83
CA SER A 11 -5.33 -6.21 -8.18
C SER A 11 -5.15 -7.16 -7.00
N GLU A 12 -4.60 -6.69 -5.88
CA GLU A 12 -4.50 -7.47 -4.64
C GLU A 12 -5.83 -7.44 -3.85
N LEU A 13 -6.70 -6.46 -4.12
CA LEU A 13 -7.98 -6.26 -3.44
C LEU A 13 -9.16 -6.99 -4.11
N LEU A 14 -8.97 -7.54 -5.32
CA LEU A 14 -10.03 -8.24 -6.03
C LEU A 14 -10.44 -9.53 -5.32
N CYS A 15 -11.75 -9.75 -5.21
CA CYS A 15 -12.34 -11.03 -4.88
C CYS A 15 -12.28 -11.93 -6.13
N CYS A 16 -11.45 -12.97 -6.08
CA CYS A 16 -11.21 -13.89 -7.20
C CYS A 16 -11.83 -15.28 -7.01
N GLU A 17 -12.67 -15.48 -5.99
CA GLU A 17 -13.21 -16.80 -5.59
C GLU A 17 -14.08 -17.43 -6.67
N GLU A 18 -14.77 -16.61 -7.47
CA GLU A 18 -15.66 -17.06 -8.54
C GLU A 18 -14.93 -17.25 -9.89
N LEU A 19 -13.61 -17.05 -9.94
CA LEU A 19 -12.83 -17.18 -11.18
C LEU A 19 -12.44 -18.64 -11.44
N PRO A 20 -12.40 -19.08 -12.72
CA PRO A 20 -11.81 -20.37 -13.07
C PRO A 20 -10.36 -20.49 -12.58
N SER A 21 -9.96 -21.67 -12.12
CA SER A 21 -8.65 -21.91 -11.50
C SER A 21 -7.47 -21.48 -12.37
N PHE A 22 -7.53 -21.76 -13.68
CA PHE A 22 -6.48 -21.37 -14.63
C PHE A 22 -6.35 -19.84 -14.79
N VAL A 23 -7.48 -19.11 -14.77
CA VAL A 23 -7.50 -17.64 -14.77
C VAL A 23 -6.88 -17.13 -13.48
N ALA A 24 -7.33 -17.66 -12.33
CA ALA A 24 -6.83 -17.27 -11.03
C ALA A 24 -5.30 -17.49 -10.90
N GLU A 25 -4.78 -18.55 -11.51
CA GLU A 25 -3.34 -18.82 -11.56
C GLU A 25 -2.58 -17.80 -12.41
N LEU A 26 -3.06 -17.46 -13.61
CA LEU A 26 -2.47 -16.41 -14.45
C LEU A 26 -2.43 -15.06 -13.73
N LEU A 27 -3.51 -14.70 -13.04
CA LEU A 27 -3.62 -13.47 -12.27
C LEU A 27 -2.70 -13.48 -11.03
N ARG A 28 -2.57 -14.62 -10.34
CA ARG A 28 -1.59 -14.79 -9.24
C ARG A 28 -0.16 -14.62 -9.74
N ASN A 29 0.17 -15.19 -10.90
CA ASN A 29 1.47 -15.01 -11.54
C ASN A 29 1.71 -13.55 -11.93
N SER A 30 0.69 -12.86 -12.47
CA SER A 30 0.76 -11.43 -12.76
C SER A 30 1.14 -10.61 -11.51
N ARG A 31 0.46 -10.84 -10.38
CA ARG A 31 0.78 -10.20 -9.09
C ARG A 31 2.19 -10.48 -8.61
N SER A 32 2.62 -11.75 -8.68
CA SER A 32 3.98 -12.14 -8.27
C SER A 32 5.05 -11.41 -9.10
N GLN A 33 4.87 -11.32 -10.41
CA GLN A 33 5.80 -10.62 -11.30
C GLN A 33 5.82 -9.11 -11.02
N ARG A 34 4.65 -8.52 -10.77
CA ARG A 34 4.51 -7.10 -10.40
C ARG A 34 5.27 -6.78 -9.11
N LYS A 35 5.08 -7.59 -8.06
CA LYS A 35 5.80 -7.45 -6.77
C LYS A 35 7.33 -7.55 -6.93
N LYS A 36 7.82 -8.26 -7.95
CA LYS A 36 9.25 -8.36 -8.29
C LYS A 36 9.76 -7.19 -9.16
N GLY A 37 8.91 -6.20 -9.47
CA GLY A 37 9.23 -5.10 -10.39
C GLY A 37 9.26 -5.52 -11.87
N GLN A 38 8.89 -6.76 -12.20
CA GLN A 38 8.90 -7.29 -13.57
C GLN A 38 7.60 -6.91 -14.30
N LEU A 39 7.36 -5.61 -14.46
CA LEU A 39 6.07 -5.08 -14.92
C LEU A 39 5.67 -5.60 -16.32
N SER A 40 6.63 -5.79 -17.23
CA SER A 40 6.36 -6.36 -18.56
C SER A 40 5.91 -7.83 -18.50
N ALA A 41 6.48 -8.62 -17.58
CA ALA A 41 6.06 -9.99 -17.36
C ALA A 41 4.68 -10.05 -16.69
N ALA A 42 4.41 -9.16 -15.73
CA ALA A 42 3.10 -9.02 -15.09
C ALA A 42 2.00 -8.68 -16.10
N MET A 43 2.26 -7.72 -16.99
CA MET A 43 1.39 -7.34 -18.09
C MET A 43 1.11 -8.51 -19.03
N ARG A 44 2.15 -9.28 -19.41
CA ARG A 44 1.97 -10.46 -20.26
C ARG A 44 1.01 -11.46 -19.62
N ARG A 45 1.16 -11.76 -18.33
CA ARG A 45 0.25 -12.69 -17.62
C ARG A 45 -1.19 -12.18 -17.53
N ALA A 46 -1.39 -10.87 -17.38
CA ALA A 46 -2.72 -10.29 -17.44
C ALA A 46 -3.35 -10.42 -18.85
N LEU A 47 -2.56 -10.21 -19.91
CA LEU A 47 -3.02 -10.41 -21.29
C LEU A 47 -3.33 -11.87 -21.61
N ASP A 48 -2.48 -12.81 -21.18
CA ASP A 48 -2.73 -14.25 -21.29
C ASP A 48 -4.09 -14.61 -20.65
N SER A 49 -4.39 -14.00 -19.48
CA SER A 49 -5.66 -14.18 -18.78
C SER A 49 -6.86 -13.62 -19.54
N ILE A 50 -6.71 -12.49 -20.24
CA ILE A 50 -7.77 -11.93 -21.11
C ILE A 50 -8.02 -12.87 -22.29
N GLU A 51 -6.97 -13.37 -22.93
CA GLU A 51 -7.07 -14.30 -24.06
C GLU A 51 -7.73 -15.62 -23.66
N ALA A 52 -7.40 -16.14 -22.48
CA ALA A 52 -8.02 -17.34 -21.93
C ALA A 52 -9.49 -17.13 -21.49
N SER A 53 -9.96 -15.88 -21.45
CA SER A 53 -11.33 -15.48 -21.04
C SER A 53 -12.20 -15.04 -22.22
N ARG A 54 -11.93 -15.51 -23.44
CA ARG A 54 -12.65 -15.09 -24.66
C ARG A 54 -14.10 -15.58 -24.78
N GLU A 55 -14.57 -16.45 -23.87
CA GLU A 55 -15.95 -16.92 -23.90
C GLU A 55 -16.95 -15.88 -23.34
N PRO A 56 -18.19 -15.78 -23.87
CA PRO A 56 -19.19 -14.80 -23.44
C PRO A 56 -19.55 -14.84 -21.94
N ILE A 57 -19.32 -15.97 -21.27
CA ILE A 57 -19.57 -16.19 -19.84
C ILE A 57 -18.39 -15.70 -18.97
N ALA A 58 -17.21 -15.49 -19.56
CA ALA A 58 -15.97 -15.14 -18.86
C ALA A 58 -15.76 -13.62 -18.69
N ASN A 59 -16.81 -12.81 -18.82
CA ASN A 59 -16.74 -11.34 -18.68
C ASN A 59 -16.09 -10.92 -17.35
N VAL A 60 -16.41 -11.61 -16.25
CA VAL A 60 -15.82 -11.34 -14.93
C VAL A 60 -14.31 -11.63 -14.89
N SER A 61 -13.88 -12.74 -15.49
CA SER A 61 -12.45 -13.07 -15.62
C SER A 61 -11.69 -12.03 -16.44
N GLN A 62 -12.29 -11.55 -17.53
CA GLN A 62 -11.74 -10.47 -18.34
C GLN A 62 -11.62 -9.17 -17.53
N ALA A 63 -12.65 -8.79 -16.77
CA ALA A 63 -12.64 -7.58 -15.95
C ALA A 63 -11.56 -7.65 -14.86
N ALA A 64 -11.39 -8.78 -14.19
CA ALA A 64 -10.31 -8.98 -13.22
C ALA A 64 -8.94 -8.81 -13.88
N ALA A 65 -8.72 -9.43 -15.05
CA ALA A 65 -7.47 -9.29 -15.78
C ALA A 65 -7.18 -7.85 -16.25
N LEU A 66 -8.20 -7.08 -16.61
CA LEU A 66 -8.07 -5.67 -16.95
C LEU A 66 -7.58 -4.82 -15.76
N ILE A 67 -7.99 -5.11 -14.53
CA ILE A 67 -7.49 -4.42 -13.33
C ILE A 67 -6.02 -4.77 -13.04
N HIS A 68 -5.62 -6.02 -13.23
CA HIS A 68 -4.20 -6.40 -13.14
C HIS A 68 -3.35 -5.67 -14.19
N LEU A 69 -3.88 -5.55 -15.42
CA LEU A 69 -3.25 -4.78 -16.48
C LEU A 69 -3.17 -3.28 -16.14
N ALA A 70 -4.21 -2.73 -15.51
CA ALA A 70 -4.26 -1.35 -15.05
C ALA A 70 -3.12 -1.03 -14.07
N ASP A 71 -2.91 -1.92 -13.08
CA ASP A 71 -1.82 -1.78 -12.10
C ASP A 71 -0.45 -1.82 -12.77
N ALA A 72 -0.21 -2.77 -13.67
CA ALA A 72 1.04 -2.86 -14.41
C ALA A 72 1.27 -1.59 -15.27
N HIS A 73 0.25 -1.09 -15.95
CA HIS A 73 0.34 0.16 -16.71
C HIS A 73 0.62 1.36 -15.80
N ARG A 74 -0.05 1.45 -14.64
CA ARG A 74 0.11 2.56 -13.70
C ARG A 74 1.53 2.62 -13.17
N GLU A 75 2.07 1.47 -12.76
CA GLU A 75 3.45 1.37 -12.25
C GLU A 75 4.50 1.65 -13.35
N MET A 76 4.17 1.47 -14.63
CA MET A 76 4.99 1.92 -15.76
C MET A 76 4.79 3.40 -16.13
N GLY A 77 3.92 4.15 -15.43
CA GLY A 77 3.57 5.53 -15.77
C GLY A 77 2.63 5.69 -16.97
N ARG A 78 2.04 4.61 -17.49
CA ARG A 78 1.14 4.60 -18.65
C ARG A 78 -0.30 4.88 -18.23
N LEU A 79 -0.58 6.10 -17.77
CA LEU A 79 -1.86 6.46 -17.15
C LEU A 79 -3.06 6.48 -18.11
N GLY A 80 -2.86 6.84 -19.39
CA GLY A 80 -3.92 6.78 -20.40
C GLY A 80 -4.41 5.35 -20.65
N PRO A 81 -3.51 4.38 -20.92
CA PRO A 81 -3.84 2.97 -20.94
C PRO A 81 -4.49 2.46 -19.64
N THR A 82 -3.96 2.83 -18.46
CA THR A 82 -4.58 2.49 -17.17
C THR A 82 -6.04 2.94 -17.10
N LEU A 83 -6.33 4.20 -17.45
CA LEU A 83 -7.70 4.73 -17.43
C LEU A 83 -8.62 3.95 -18.36
N THR A 84 -8.14 3.64 -19.57
CA THR A 84 -8.90 2.91 -20.58
C THR A 84 -9.32 1.53 -20.08
N VAL A 85 -8.39 0.76 -19.51
CA VAL A 85 -8.69 -0.61 -19.04
C VAL A 85 -9.56 -0.61 -17.78
N CYS A 86 -9.38 0.36 -16.87
CA CYS A 86 -10.27 0.54 -15.71
C CYS A 86 -11.71 0.89 -16.14
N GLN A 87 -11.87 1.77 -17.13
CA GLN A 87 -13.17 2.13 -17.69
C GLN A 87 -13.86 0.97 -18.41
N GLN A 88 -13.09 0.04 -18.99
CA GLN A 88 -13.63 -1.19 -19.57
C GLN A 88 -14.08 -2.18 -18.50
N ALA A 89 -13.30 -2.35 -17.42
CA ALA A 89 -13.62 -3.29 -16.34
C ALA A 89 -14.84 -2.86 -15.50
N TYR A 90 -14.97 -1.56 -15.21
CA TYR A 90 -16.03 -1.02 -14.34
C TYR A 90 -17.46 -1.46 -14.72
N PRO A 91 -17.95 -1.25 -15.96
CA PRO A 91 -19.30 -1.63 -16.34
C PRO A 91 -19.52 -3.15 -16.41
N ILE A 92 -18.45 -3.95 -16.45
CA ILE A 92 -18.57 -5.41 -16.38
C ILE A 92 -18.93 -5.84 -14.96
N PHE A 93 -18.20 -5.34 -13.96
CA PHE A 93 -18.49 -5.61 -12.54
C PHE A 93 -19.81 -4.98 -12.09
N GLN A 94 -20.13 -3.76 -12.55
CA GLN A 94 -21.38 -3.06 -12.21
C GLN A 94 -22.64 -3.84 -12.59
N ARG A 95 -22.59 -4.68 -13.64
CA ARG A 95 -23.73 -5.48 -14.08
C ARG A 95 -23.93 -6.75 -13.25
N GLN A 96 -22.98 -7.10 -12.39
CA GLN A 96 -23.03 -8.31 -11.58
C GLN A 96 -23.80 -8.09 -10.28
N ARG A 97 -24.24 -9.18 -9.65
CA ARG A 97 -25.07 -9.13 -8.43
C ARG A 97 -24.43 -9.79 -7.22
N SER A 98 -23.50 -10.72 -7.41
CA SER A 98 -22.87 -11.41 -6.28
C SER A 98 -22.08 -10.42 -5.41
N PRO A 99 -21.99 -10.65 -4.08
CA PRO A 99 -21.18 -9.81 -3.18
C PRO A 99 -19.73 -9.70 -3.66
N CYS A 100 -19.15 -10.79 -4.16
CA CYS A 100 -17.79 -10.83 -4.71
C CYS A 100 -17.61 -9.87 -5.91
N GLN A 101 -18.56 -9.83 -6.85
CA GLN A 101 -18.42 -8.93 -8.01
C GLN A 101 -18.78 -7.47 -7.71
N ARG A 102 -19.69 -7.22 -6.76
CA ARG A 102 -19.95 -5.85 -6.29
C ARG A 102 -18.77 -5.30 -5.47
N HIS A 103 -18.05 -6.16 -4.75
CA HIS A 103 -16.75 -5.81 -4.17
C HIS A 103 -15.75 -5.40 -5.27
N ASN A 104 -15.67 -6.17 -6.35
CA ASN A 104 -14.80 -5.84 -7.48
C ASN A 104 -15.21 -4.55 -8.21
N GLU A 105 -16.51 -4.21 -8.25
CA GLU A 105 -16.98 -2.90 -8.70
C GLU A 105 -16.40 -1.77 -7.84
N ALA A 106 -16.46 -1.92 -6.51
CA ALA A 106 -15.92 -0.93 -5.57
C ALA A 106 -14.40 -0.77 -5.72
N VAL A 107 -13.66 -1.88 -5.86
CA VAL A 107 -12.21 -1.88 -6.13
C VAL A 107 -11.89 -1.18 -7.47
N THR A 108 -12.72 -1.39 -8.49
CA THR A 108 -12.52 -0.73 -9.79
C THR A 108 -12.82 0.76 -9.73
N ALA A 109 -13.85 1.19 -8.99
CA ALA A 109 -14.11 2.61 -8.73
C ALA A 109 -12.92 3.26 -8.01
N TYR A 110 -12.32 2.56 -7.04
CA TYR A 110 -11.10 3.00 -6.37
C TYR A 110 -9.93 3.13 -7.35
N ALA A 111 -9.72 2.15 -8.23
CA ALA A 111 -8.68 2.21 -9.27
C ALA A 111 -8.86 3.38 -10.24
N LEU A 112 -10.11 3.72 -10.59
CA LEU A 112 -10.43 4.92 -11.38
C LEU A 112 -10.05 6.19 -10.62
N GLY A 113 -10.40 6.29 -9.34
CA GLY A 113 -10.02 7.42 -8.49
C GLY A 113 -8.50 7.63 -8.43
N LEU A 114 -7.74 6.55 -8.22
CA LEU A 114 -6.27 6.56 -8.27
C LEU A 114 -5.74 7.06 -9.60
N THR A 115 -6.34 6.60 -10.70
CA THR A 115 -5.89 6.94 -12.05
C THR A 115 -6.16 8.42 -12.35
N HIS A 116 -7.33 8.92 -12.01
CA HIS A 116 -7.66 10.33 -12.15
C HIS A 116 -6.77 11.23 -11.28
N GLN A 117 -6.46 10.80 -10.05
CA GLN A 117 -5.52 11.53 -9.19
C GLN A 117 -4.13 11.63 -9.83
N LEU A 118 -3.60 10.52 -10.36
CA LEU A 118 -2.30 10.50 -11.01
C LEU A 118 -2.26 11.30 -12.32
N LEU A 119 -3.40 11.43 -13.00
CA LEU A 119 -3.57 12.28 -14.18
C LEU A 119 -3.72 13.77 -13.83
N GLY A 120 -3.82 14.14 -12.54
CA GLY A 120 -4.10 15.51 -12.11
C GLY A 120 -5.57 15.92 -12.19
N ASN A 121 -6.48 14.98 -12.47
CA ASN A 121 -7.92 15.21 -12.56
C ASN A 121 -8.58 15.08 -11.16
N GLU A 122 -8.25 15.99 -10.25
CA GLU A 122 -8.60 15.88 -8.83
C GLU A 122 -10.10 15.81 -8.56
N MET A 123 -10.90 16.58 -9.31
CA MET A 123 -12.36 16.57 -9.17
C MET A 123 -12.97 15.21 -9.50
N ASP A 124 -12.46 14.53 -10.51
CA ASP A 124 -12.93 13.20 -10.87
C ASP A 124 -12.36 12.14 -9.93
N ALA A 125 -11.12 12.30 -9.46
CA ALA A 125 -10.56 11.46 -8.41
C ALA A 125 -11.43 11.46 -7.15
N LEU A 126 -11.84 12.64 -6.69
CA LEU A 126 -12.70 12.79 -5.52
C LEU A 126 -14.06 12.12 -5.72
N LYS A 127 -14.70 12.32 -6.87
CA LYS A 127 -15.98 11.65 -7.20
C LYS A 127 -15.84 10.13 -7.17
N TRP A 128 -14.76 9.61 -7.75
CA TRP A 128 -14.51 8.16 -7.80
C TRP A 128 -14.17 7.57 -6.42
N TYR A 129 -13.42 8.26 -5.58
CA TYR A 129 -13.18 7.81 -4.20
C TYR A 129 -14.45 7.83 -3.36
N GLN A 130 -15.27 8.87 -3.47
CA GLN A 130 -16.58 8.91 -2.82
C GLN A 130 -17.48 7.76 -3.30
N LYS A 131 -17.47 7.48 -4.61
CA LYS A 131 -18.21 6.36 -5.19
C LYS A 131 -17.70 5.02 -4.67
N ALA A 132 -16.38 4.82 -4.60
CA ALA A 132 -15.77 3.61 -4.07
C ALA A 132 -16.16 3.38 -2.60
N GLY A 133 -16.06 4.41 -1.75
CA GLY A 133 -16.46 4.34 -0.34
C GLY A 133 -17.94 3.97 -0.15
N GLN A 134 -18.84 4.55 -0.95
CA GLN A 134 -20.26 4.19 -0.95
C GLN A 134 -20.49 2.73 -1.36
N LEU A 135 -19.77 2.24 -2.37
CA LEU A 135 -19.87 0.85 -2.82
C LEU A 135 -19.33 -0.11 -1.76
N PHE A 136 -18.19 0.19 -1.12
CA PHE A 136 -17.67 -0.63 -0.02
C PHE A 136 -18.63 -0.69 1.18
N GLU A 137 -19.28 0.42 1.53
CA GLU A 137 -20.31 0.43 2.58
C GLU A 137 -21.49 -0.49 2.23
N GLN A 138 -21.94 -0.49 0.97
CA GLN A 138 -23.01 -1.37 0.53
C GLN A 138 -22.57 -2.84 0.58
N VAL A 139 -21.41 -3.16 -0.02
CA VAL A 139 -20.84 -4.51 -0.07
C VAL A 139 -20.56 -5.08 1.31
N LYS A 140 -20.13 -4.24 2.26
CA LYS A 140 -19.96 -4.62 3.67
C LYS A 140 -21.24 -5.20 4.27
N LYS A 141 -22.40 -4.58 3.99
CA LYS A 141 -23.72 -5.06 4.45
C LYS A 141 -24.08 -6.40 3.81
N ASP A 142 -23.70 -6.60 2.56
CA ASP A 142 -23.94 -7.86 1.85
C ASP A 142 -23.09 -8.99 2.41
N TRP A 143 -21.82 -8.74 2.72
CA TRP A 143 -20.95 -9.70 3.39
C TRP A 143 -21.40 -10.00 4.82
N ALA A 144 -21.87 -8.99 5.55
CA ALA A 144 -22.44 -9.18 6.89
C ALA A 144 -23.69 -10.07 6.85
N ALA A 145 -24.55 -9.92 5.84
CA ALA A 145 -25.75 -10.74 5.67
C ALA A 145 -25.45 -12.24 5.46
N VAL A 146 -24.25 -12.59 4.98
CA VAL A 146 -23.78 -13.97 4.82
C VAL A 146 -22.74 -14.38 5.86
N ASN A 147 -22.59 -13.61 6.95
CA ASN A 147 -21.65 -13.86 8.05
C ASN A 147 -20.17 -13.98 7.63
N ALA A 148 -19.76 -13.27 6.56
CA ALA A 148 -18.39 -13.27 6.08
C ALA A 148 -17.55 -12.16 6.76
N GLN A 149 -17.29 -12.31 8.06
CA GLN A 149 -16.65 -11.28 8.90
C GLN A 149 -15.34 -10.74 8.31
N GLY A 150 -14.46 -11.61 7.81
CA GLY A 150 -13.19 -11.17 7.22
C GLY A 150 -13.38 -10.22 6.02
N GLN A 151 -14.44 -10.42 5.21
CA GLN A 151 -14.74 -9.51 4.10
C GLN A 151 -15.40 -8.21 4.58
N THR A 152 -16.21 -8.26 5.64
CA THR A 152 -16.73 -7.07 6.32
C THR A 152 -15.60 -6.19 6.85
N ASP A 153 -14.57 -6.78 7.44
CA ASP A 153 -13.40 -6.06 7.97
C ASP A 153 -12.60 -5.42 6.83
N ILE A 154 -12.35 -6.17 5.75
CA ILE A 154 -11.70 -5.65 4.53
C ILE A 154 -12.48 -4.45 3.96
N CYS A 155 -13.81 -4.56 3.81
CA CYS A 155 -14.62 -3.44 3.31
C CYS A 155 -14.55 -2.22 4.24
N THR A 156 -14.56 -2.42 5.56
CA THR A 156 -14.43 -1.34 6.55
C THR A 156 -13.10 -0.61 6.39
N ARG A 157 -12.01 -1.37 6.27
CA ARG A 157 -10.67 -0.83 6.07
C ARG A 157 -10.55 -0.04 4.76
N LEU A 158 -11.09 -0.57 3.66
CA LEU A 158 -11.06 0.09 2.36
C LEU A 158 -11.94 1.34 2.32
N GLN A 159 -13.08 1.33 3.02
CA GLN A 159 -13.93 2.52 3.18
C GLN A 159 -13.16 3.65 3.88
N ARG A 160 -12.53 3.36 5.02
CA ARG A 160 -11.68 4.33 5.75
C ARG A 160 -10.56 4.87 4.87
N TRP A 161 -9.88 3.99 4.13
CA TRP A 161 -8.84 4.39 3.18
C TRP A 161 -9.34 5.37 2.10
N THR A 162 -10.48 5.06 1.46
CA THR A 162 -11.07 5.94 0.45
C THR A 162 -11.54 7.27 1.01
N GLU A 163 -11.99 7.29 2.27
CA GLU A 163 -12.34 8.51 3.00
C GLU A 163 -11.11 9.37 3.28
N THR A 164 -10.02 8.77 3.80
CA THR A 164 -8.72 9.45 3.99
C THR A 164 -8.25 10.11 2.70
N LEU A 165 -8.29 9.38 1.58
CA LEU A 165 -7.95 9.93 0.27
C LEU A 165 -8.82 11.13 -0.13
N GLY A 166 -10.12 11.05 0.10
CA GLY A 166 -11.08 12.13 -0.22
C GLY A 166 -10.88 13.39 0.63
N VAL A 167 -10.74 13.22 1.95
CA VAL A 167 -10.46 14.31 2.90
C VAL A 167 -9.16 15.00 2.51
N TYR A 168 -8.13 14.21 2.27
CA TYR A 168 -6.81 14.73 1.98
C TYR A 168 -6.73 15.42 0.61
N LEU A 169 -7.34 14.86 -0.45
CA LEU A 169 -7.45 15.56 -1.74
C LEU A 169 -8.16 16.91 -1.60
N THR A 170 -9.20 16.97 -0.76
CA THR A 170 -9.91 18.23 -0.49
C THR A 170 -9.01 19.23 0.22
N ALA A 171 -8.22 18.79 1.20
CA ALA A 171 -7.28 19.64 1.92
C ALA A 171 -6.16 20.17 1.01
N VAL A 172 -5.56 19.32 0.18
CA VAL A 172 -4.53 19.69 -0.80
C VAL A 172 -5.04 20.77 -1.75
N ARG A 173 -6.26 20.60 -2.28
CA ARG A 173 -6.90 21.57 -3.19
C ARG A 173 -7.10 22.95 -2.58
N ALA A 174 -7.22 23.03 -1.26
CA ALA A 174 -7.38 24.29 -0.56
C ALA A 174 -6.05 25.04 -0.36
N ARG A 175 -4.89 24.41 -0.63
CA ARG A 175 -3.57 25.01 -0.46
C ARG A 175 -3.21 25.84 -1.70
N ALA A 176 -2.90 27.13 -1.49
CA ALA A 176 -2.58 28.07 -2.57
C ALA A 176 -1.26 27.73 -3.31
N ASP A 177 -0.30 27.08 -2.63
CA ASP A 177 1.07 26.88 -3.12
C ASP A 177 1.43 25.39 -3.40
N ALA A 178 0.44 24.50 -3.49
CA ALA A 178 0.71 23.06 -3.63
C ALA A 178 1.18 22.69 -5.05
N ASN A 179 2.51 22.58 -5.24
CA ASN A 179 3.06 21.92 -6.42
C ASN A 179 3.03 20.39 -6.23
N LEU A 180 1.97 19.74 -6.72
CA LEU A 180 1.81 18.29 -6.59
C LEU A 180 2.79 17.47 -7.41
N ALA A 181 3.50 18.08 -8.36
CA ALA A 181 4.49 17.39 -9.17
C ALA A 181 5.76 17.04 -8.36
N THR A 182 6.06 17.77 -7.29
CA THR A 182 7.23 17.52 -6.43
C THR A 182 6.91 16.69 -5.19
N ARG A 183 5.69 16.15 -5.06
CA ARG A 183 5.27 15.43 -3.84
C ARG A 183 5.03 13.95 -4.07
N ILE A 184 5.59 13.12 -3.20
CA ILE A 184 5.29 11.70 -3.08
C ILE A 184 4.35 11.51 -1.90
N TRP A 185 3.21 10.88 -2.14
CA TRP A 185 2.25 10.51 -1.09
C TRP A 185 2.49 9.07 -0.69
N LEU A 186 2.68 8.84 0.60
CA LEU A 186 2.95 7.56 1.22
C LEU A 186 1.80 7.27 2.19
N PRO A 187 0.99 6.23 1.93
CA PRO A 187 0.05 5.72 2.92
C PRO A 187 0.84 5.19 4.12
N ILE A 188 0.52 5.66 5.32
CA ILE A 188 1.13 5.18 6.56
C ILE A 188 0.06 4.85 7.60
N ILE A 189 0.38 3.94 8.51
CA ILE A 189 -0.44 3.63 9.69
C ILE A 189 0.25 4.28 10.90
N PRO A 190 -0.36 5.30 11.55
CA PRO A 190 0.21 5.92 12.74
C PRO A 190 0.19 4.99 13.96
N SER A 191 1.21 5.10 14.82
CA SER A 191 1.20 4.48 16.15
C SER A 191 0.02 4.98 17.00
N GLY A 192 -0.67 4.07 17.69
CA GLY A 192 -1.82 4.38 18.54
C GLY A 192 -3.17 4.53 17.82
N ALA A 193 -3.18 4.45 16.48
CA ALA A 193 -4.40 4.24 15.73
C ALA A 193 -4.96 2.83 15.99
N ASP A 194 -6.28 2.69 15.87
CA ASP A 194 -6.99 1.42 16.04
C ASP A 194 -6.79 0.51 14.80
N GLY A 195 -5.53 0.14 14.50
CA GLY A 195 -5.03 -0.79 13.46
C GLY A 195 -5.35 -0.50 11.98
N ASP A 196 -6.42 0.25 11.74
CA ASP A 196 -7.15 0.40 10.48
C ASP A 196 -7.31 1.87 10.08
N GLU A 197 -6.71 2.80 10.84
CA GLU A 197 -6.68 4.22 10.49
C GLU A 197 -5.48 4.50 9.58
N PHE A 198 -5.76 5.14 8.44
CA PHE A 198 -4.72 5.53 7.49
C PHE A 198 -4.44 7.03 7.61
N ALA A 199 -3.17 7.37 7.54
CA ALA A 199 -2.70 8.73 7.30
C ALA A 199 -1.97 8.80 5.96
N ILE A 200 -1.91 10.00 5.38
CA ILE A 200 -1.10 10.27 4.19
C ILE A 200 0.09 11.11 4.62
N ALA A 201 1.28 10.55 4.39
CA ALA A 201 2.54 11.26 4.52
C ALA A 201 2.95 11.84 3.16
N GLU A 202 3.27 13.13 3.15
CA GLU A 202 3.77 13.87 1.99
C GLU A 202 5.27 14.05 2.12
N LEU A 203 6.01 13.54 1.15
CA LEU A 203 7.42 13.84 0.99
C LEU A 203 7.61 14.81 -0.16
N GLU A 204 8.20 15.96 0.11
CA GLU A 204 8.62 16.91 -0.92
C GLU A 204 9.96 16.49 -1.53
N ILE A 205 10.06 16.55 -2.86
CA ILE A 205 11.28 16.30 -3.61
C ILE A 205 11.88 17.68 -3.93
N GLU A 206 12.90 18.08 -3.17
CA GLU A 206 13.76 19.19 -3.56
C GLU A 206 14.87 18.67 -4.49
N GLN A 207 15.45 19.53 -5.33
CA GLN A 207 16.35 19.12 -6.42
C GLN A 207 17.42 18.11 -5.94
N TYR A 208 17.36 16.89 -6.47
CA TYR A 208 18.31 15.77 -6.27
C TYR A 208 18.62 15.36 -4.82
N ALA A 209 17.85 15.81 -3.83
CA ALA A 209 17.90 15.30 -2.47
C ALA A 209 16.47 15.11 -1.96
N ILE A 210 16.19 13.93 -1.41
CA ILE A 210 14.93 13.67 -0.70
C ILE A 210 14.71 14.79 0.31
N GLY A 211 13.55 15.45 0.24
CA GLY A 211 13.25 16.58 1.12
C GLY A 211 13.42 16.17 2.57
N ASN A 212 14.01 17.08 3.36
CA ASN A 212 14.30 16.82 4.77
C ASN A 212 13.03 16.91 5.65
N GLU A 213 11.87 17.17 5.06
CA GLU A 213 10.59 17.34 5.73
C GLU A 213 9.56 16.34 5.19
N LEU A 214 8.92 15.61 6.10
CA LEU A 214 7.77 14.73 5.85
C LEU A 214 6.56 15.33 6.54
N GLN A 215 5.47 15.54 5.82
CA GLN A 215 4.22 16.02 6.42
C GLN A 215 3.21 14.89 6.57
N VAL A 216 2.76 14.58 7.78
CA VAL A 216 1.73 13.56 8.03
C VAL A 216 0.43 14.25 8.42
N ASN A 217 -0.63 14.08 7.61
CA ASN A 217 -1.94 14.72 7.85
C ASN A 217 -1.80 16.25 8.12
N GLY A 218 -0.88 16.92 7.42
CA GLY A 218 -0.61 18.36 7.57
C GLY A 218 0.29 18.77 8.74
N LYS A 219 0.81 17.83 9.55
CA LYS A 219 1.83 18.08 10.57
C LYS A 219 3.23 17.82 10.01
N SER A 220 4.16 18.73 10.24
CA SER A 220 5.54 18.63 9.73
C SER A 220 6.46 17.84 10.66
N PHE A 221 7.29 16.98 10.06
CA PHE A 221 8.33 16.21 10.72
C PHE A 221 9.63 16.35 9.95
N ARG A 222 10.76 16.51 10.65
CA ARG A 222 12.09 16.41 10.05
C ARG A 222 12.50 14.96 9.93
N LEU A 223 12.91 14.57 8.73
CA LEU A 223 13.53 13.28 8.44
C LEU A 223 14.99 13.32 8.88
N GLN A 224 15.35 12.47 9.83
CA GLN A 224 16.73 12.31 10.26
C GLN A 224 17.25 10.92 9.91
N GLN A 225 18.39 10.91 9.23
CA GLN A 225 19.11 9.69 8.87
C GLN A 225 19.69 9.02 10.12
N LEU A 226 19.66 7.68 10.16
CA LEU A 226 20.33 6.92 11.20
C LEU A 226 21.85 7.07 11.05
N LYS A 227 22.57 7.26 12.16
CA LYS A 227 24.02 7.48 12.14
C LYS A 227 24.73 6.28 11.48
N GLY A 228 25.57 6.53 10.48
CA GLY A 228 26.33 5.48 9.78
C GLY A 228 25.56 4.69 8.70
N SER A 229 24.31 5.04 8.42
CA SER A 229 23.51 4.39 7.36
C SER A 229 23.69 5.05 5.99
N LEU A 230 23.28 4.37 4.91
CA LEU A 230 23.19 4.95 3.55
C LEU A 230 22.15 6.08 3.51
N PRO A 231 22.16 6.96 2.48
CA PRO A 231 21.13 7.98 2.30
C PRO A 231 19.73 7.35 2.38
N ILE A 232 18.79 8.04 3.03
CA ILE A 232 17.39 7.60 3.16
C ILE A 232 16.89 7.22 1.76
N SER A 233 16.39 6.00 1.57
CA SER A 233 15.88 5.55 0.28
C SER A 233 14.52 4.90 0.49
N LEU A 234 13.48 5.61 0.04
CA LEU A 234 12.12 5.08 0.07
C LEU A 234 11.90 4.19 -1.14
N VAL A 235 11.54 2.94 -0.86
CA VAL A 235 11.16 1.95 -1.86
C VAL A 235 9.72 2.17 -2.31
N LEU A 236 9.54 2.21 -3.62
CA LEU A 236 8.23 2.24 -4.27
C LEU A 236 7.52 0.90 -4.07
N GLY A 237 6.23 0.95 -3.78
CA GLY A 237 5.36 -0.18 -3.54
C GLY A 237 5.47 -0.80 -2.15
N ALA A 238 6.21 -0.20 -1.19
CA ALA A 238 6.43 -0.79 0.12
C ALA A 238 5.43 -0.28 1.18
N ARG A 239 5.16 -1.10 2.20
CA ARG A 239 4.36 -0.71 3.38
C ARG A 239 5.22 0.06 4.37
N TYR A 240 4.72 1.22 4.81
CA TYR A 240 5.37 2.06 5.79
C TYR A 240 4.47 2.30 6.99
N ASP A 241 5.02 2.15 8.19
CA ASP A 241 4.35 2.52 9.44
C ASP A 241 5.21 3.58 10.17
N ALA A 242 4.56 4.50 10.88
CA ALA A 242 5.24 5.48 11.73
C ALA A 242 5.04 5.09 13.19
N LEU A 243 6.05 4.46 13.79
CA LEU A 243 5.98 3.87 15.12
C LEU A 243 6.61 4.79 16.16
N GLU A 244 5.93 5.01 17.30
CA GLU A 244 6.52 5.78 18.40
C GLU A 244 7.74 5.03 18.97
N ILE A 245 8.83 5.75 19.24
CA ILE A 245 10.07 5.12 19.73
C ILE A 245 9.98 4.95 21.26
N PRO A 246 9.92 3.70 21.77
CA PRO A 246 9.89 3.46 23.21
C PRO A 246 11.24 3.82 23.86
N ASP A 247 11.21 4.12 25.16
CA ASP A 247 12.39 4.55 25.93
C ASP A 247 13.60 3.62 25.72
N GLY A 248 13.40 2.31 25.76
CA GLY A 248 14.45 1.31 25.61
C GLY A 248 15.07 1.21 24.21
N ALA A 249 14.42 1.76 23.18
CA ALA A 249 14.92 1.76 21.80
C ALA A 249 15.63 3.06 21.40
N ARG A 250 15.57 4.10 22.25
CA ARG A 250 16.13 5.42 21.94
C ARG A 250 17.64 5.42 21.80
N GLU A 251 18.34 4.59 22.57
CA GLU A 251 19.80 4.50 22.51
C GLU A 251 20.27 3.91 21.17
N ILE A 252 19.69 2.78 20.77
CA ILE A 252 19.98 2.09 19.50
C ILE A 252 19.68 3.01 18.31
N LEU A 253 18.55 3.71 18.35
CA LEU A 253 18.12 4.58 17.26
C LEU A 253 18.74 5.98 17.31
N ASN A 254 19.39 6.36 18.42
CA ASN A 254 19.81 7.73 18.72
C ASN A 254 18.63 8.74 18.61
N GLY A 255 17.45 8.33 19.08
CA GLY A 255 16.19 9.08 19.04
C GLY A 255 15.85 9.78 20.36
N GLY A 256 15.09 10.88 20.28
CA GLY A 256 14.57 11.63 21.43
C GLY A 256 13.17 11.17 21.88
N GLY A 257 12.70 11.69 23.01
CA GLY A 257 11.32 11.51 23.44
C GLY A 257 10.35 12.22 22.50
N GLY A 258 9.32 11.52 22.02
CA GLY A 258 8.37 12.02 21.04
C GLY A 258 8.79 11.85 19.58
N ASP A 259 9.96 11.27 19.32
CA ASP A 259 10.38 10.89 17.97
C ASP A 259 9.65 9.60 17.52
N TYR A 260 9.39 9.49 16.22
CA TYR A 260 8.82 8.30 15.60
C TYR A 260 9.84 7.65 14.67
N ALA A 261 9.83 6.32 14.57
CA ALA A 261 10.56 5.58 13.56
C ALA A 261 9.69 5.42 12.31
N LEU A 262 10.18 5.83 11.15
CA LEU A 262 9.59 5.45 9.87
C LEU A 262 10.10 4.04 9.52
N VAL A 263 9.19 3.06 9.50
CA VAL A 263 9.51 1.64 9.36
C VAL A 263 9.00 1.14 8.02
N VAL A 264 9.86 0.47 7.24
CA VAL A 264 9.49 -0.21 6.00
C VAL A 264 9.44 -1.72 6.20
N TRP A 265 8.27 -2.33 5.97
CA TRP A 265 8.03 -3.75 6.22
C TRP A 265 8.40 -4.66 5.04
N ARG A 266 8.91 -5.85 5.35
CA ARG A 266 9.35 -6.89 4.41
C ARG A 266 9.02 -8.30 4.91
N GLU A 267 8.99 -9.23 3.96
CA GLU A 267 8.71 -10.65 4.22
C GLU A 267 9.88 -11.37 4.92
N LYS A 268 11.12 -10.90 4.73
CA LYS A 268 12.33 -11.53 5.28
C LYS A 268 13.40 -10.49 5.59
N ALA A 269 14.23 -10.79 6.58
CA ALA A 269 15.40 -9.99 6.88
C ALA A 269 16.53 -10.33 5.91
N ASP A 270 17.03 -9.32 5.19
CA ASP A 270 18.08 -9.44 4.16
C ASP A 270 19.28 -8.51 4.39
N LYS A 271 19.15 -7.55 5.31
CA LYS A 271 20.21 -6.60 5.71
C LYS A 271 20.31 -6.44 7.23
N GLU A 272 21.47 -5.94 7.67
CA GLU A 272 21.79 -5.60 9.05
C GLU A 272 21.35 -4.17 9.41
N GLY A 273 21.33 -3.87 10.71
CA GLY A 273 21.06 -2.54 11.28
C GLY A 273 19.73 -2.45 12.04
N PRO A 274 19.35 -1.24 12.48
CA PRO A 274 18.18 -1.06 13.32
C PRO A 274 16.87 -1.50 12.65
N GLY A 275 16.03 -2.18 13.42
CA GLY A 275 14.86 -2.85 12.91
C GLY A 275 13.75 -3.03 13.92
N VAL A 276 12.64 -3.53 13.40
CA VAL A 276 11.44 -3.86 14.15
C VAL A 276 11.04 -5.28 13.78
N LEU A 277 10.71 -6.11 14.76
CA LEU A 277 10.14 -7.43 14.54
C LEU A 277 8.66 -7.39 14.92
N GLN A 278 7.78 -7.83 14.03
CA GLN A 278 6.37 -8.01 14.38
C GLN A 278 6.21 -9.28 15.22
N THR A 279 5.84 -9.14 16.49
CA THR A 279 5.53 -10.27 17.39
C THR A 279 4.03 -10.35 17.68
N LEU A 280 3.61 -11.41 18.39
CA LEU A 280 2.23 -11.60 18.82
C LEU A 280 1.75 -10.49 19.77
N THR A 281 2.68 -9.84 20.48
CA THR A 281 2.39 -8.77 21.45
C THR A 281 2.53 -7.38 20.83
N GLY A 282 2.95 -7.26 19.58
CA GLY A 282 3.12 -6.00 18.87
C GLY A 282 4.49 -5.86 18.21
N PRO A 283 4.78 -4.69 17.62
CA PRO A 283 6.09 -4.39 17.05
C PRO A 283 7.14 -4.20 18.16
N GLU A 284 8.31 -4.82 18.01
CA GLU A 284 9.41 -4.74 18.95
C GLU A 284 10.67 -4.20 18.27
N PHE A 285 11.36 -3.27 18.94
CA PHE A 285 12.56 -2.63 18.41
C PHE A 285 13.84 -3.37 18.80
N GLY A 286 14.81 -3.37 17.90
CA GLY A 286 16.10 -4.05 18.08
C GLY A 286 17.04 -3.82 16.91
N GLU A 287 18.06 -4.67 16.79
CA GLU A 287 19.02 -4.67 15.69
C GLU A 287 19.02 -6.00 14.93
N PHE A 288 19.13 -5.93 13.61
CA PHE A 288 19.43 -7.08 12.77
C PHE A 288 20.95 -7.25 12.67
N GLU A 289 21.47 -8.37 13.15
CA GLU A 289 22.91 -8.68 13.16
C GLU A 289 23.19 -9.96 12.38
N ARG A 290 24.30 -9.98 11.63
CA ARG A 290 24.76 -11.20 10.95
C ARG A 290 25.69 -12.00 11.85
N ASP A 291 25.37 -13.26 12.03
CA ASP A 291 26.26 -14.20 12.72
C ASP A 291 27.44 -14.65 11.86
N ALA A 292 28.37 -15.38 12.47
CA ALA A 292 29.55 -15.93 11.80
C ALA A 292 29.23 -16.89 10.64
N GLY A 293 28.01 -17.45 10.60
CA GLY A 293 27.52 -18.30 9.52
C GLY A 293 26.90 -17.51 8.36
N GLY A 294 26.83 -16.18 8.47
CA GLY A 294 26.23 -15.31 7.46
C GLY A 294 24.72 -15.14 7.60
N LYS A 295 24.10 -15.69 8.65
CA LYS A 295 22.66 -15.64 8.88
C LYS A 295 22.29 -14.40 9.69
N ILE A 296 21.17 -13.76 9.34
CA ILE A 296 20.68 -12.55 10.01
C ILE A 296 19.74 -12.96 11.15
N ASN A 297 20.01 -12.45 12.35
CA ASN A 297 19.22 -12.64 13.55
C ASN A 297 18.74 -11.28 14.08
N PHE A 298 17.63 -11.26 14.82
CA PHE A 298 17.12 -10.04 15.45
C PHE A 298 17.49 -10.01 16.94
N VAL A 299 18.19 -8.97 17.37
CA VAL A 299 18.64 -8.78 18.75
C VAL A 299 17.78 -7.69 19.39
N ARG A 300 17.02 -8.04 20.43
CA ARG A 300 16.18 -7.07 21.17
C ARG A 300 17.04 -6.13 22.00
N THR A 301 16.47 -4.96 22.32
CA THR A 301 17.06 -3.95 23.23
C THR A 301 17.38 -4.50 24.63
N ASP A 302 16.70 -5.56 25.08
CA ASP A 302 16.91 -6.23 26.37
C ASP A 302 17.85 -7.45 26.29
N ALA A 303 18.69 -7.53 25.24
CA ALA A 303 19.73 -8.54 25.02
C ALA A 303 19.23 -10.00 24.87
N THR A 304 18.07 -10.18 24.25
CA THR A 304 17.60 -11.50 23.79
C THR A 304 17.73 -11.61 22.26
N VAL A 305 18.48 -12.61 21.79
CA VAL A 305 18.59 -12.92 20.36
C VAL A 305 17.42 -13.80 19.92
N ILE A 306 16.68 -13.35 18.92
CA ILE A 306 15.60 -14.07 18.25
C ILE A 306 16.12 -14.46 16.86
N GLY A 307 16.14 -15.76 16.53
CA GLY A 307 16.69 -16.25 15.25
C GLY A 307 15.99 -17.53 14.76
N GLY A 308 15.88 -17.79 13.45
CA GLY A 308 16.34 -16.99 12.30
C GLY A 308 15.98 -17.60 10.92
N GLU A 309 14.94 -18.43 10.84
CA GLU A 309 14.30 -18.82 9.56
C GLU A 309 12.80 -18.50 9.58
N ASP A 310 12.17 -18.59 10.77
CA ASP A 310 10.79 -18.19 11.04
C ASP A 310 10.72 -16.82 11.73
N MET A 311 11.42 -15.81 11.18
CA MET A 311 11.10 -14.44 11.55
C MET A 311 9.75 -14.09 10.90
N GLY A 312 8.83 -13.53 11.69
CA GLY A 312 7.56 -13.00 11.18
C GLY A 312 7.76 -11.82 10.23
N GLU A 313 6.76 -10.96 10.09
CA GLU A 313 6.94 -9.72 9.31
C GLU A 313 8.06 -8.88 9.96
N VAL A 314 9.05 -8.47 9.17
CA VAL A 314 10.19 -7.68 9.65
C VAL A 314 10.14 -6.27 9.10
N GLY A 315 10.46 -5.29 9.93
CA GLY A 315 10.46 -3.87 9.60
C GLY A 315 11.86 -3.30 9.70
N TYR A 316 12.27 -2.50 8.73
CA TYR A 316 13.53 -1.77 8.78
C TYR A 316 13.27 -0.30 9.11
N VAL A 317 13.94 0.23 10.13
CA VAL A 317 13.87 1.67 10.41
C VAL A 317 14.64 2.40 9.31
N THR A 318 13.94 3.19 8.50
CA THR A 318 14.55 3.91 7.37
C THR A 318 14.92 5.36 7.72
N ALA A 319 14.26 5.95 8.70
CA ALA A 319 14.50 7.30 9.18
C ALA A 319 13.86 7.50 10.56
N LEU A 320 14.35 8.50 11.30
CA LEU A 320 13.64 9.08 12.44
C LEU A 320 12.80 10.26 11.95
N LEU A 321 11.60 10.39 12.49
CA LEU A 321 10.69 11.51 12.29
C LEU A 321 10.68 12.33 13.57
N ARG A 322 11.28 13.52 13.52
CA ARG A 322 11.25 14.47 14.63
C ARG A 322 10.15 15.51 14.40
N PRO A 323 9.22 15.72 15.34
CA PRO A 323 8.27 16.83 15.25
C PRO A 323 9.03 18.15 14.98
N ALA A 324 8.57 18.92 14.00
CA ALA A 324 9.18 20.20 13.61
C ALA A 324 8.81 21.33 14.58
#